data_AF-A0A7K2JM88-F1
#
_entry.id   AF-A0A7K2JM88-F1
#
_cell.length_a   1.000
_cell.length_b   1.000
_cell.length_c   1.000
_cell.angle_alpha   90.00
_cell.angle_beta   90.00
_cell.angle_gamma   90.00
#
_symmetry.space_group_name_H-M   'P 1'
#
loop_
_entity.id
_entity.type
_entity.pdbx_description
1 polymer ?
#
loop_
_entity_poly.entity_id
_entity_poly.type
_entity_poly.pdbx_seq_one_letter_code
_entity_poly.pdbx_strand_id
1 'polypeptide(L)'
;MEVEERFWSKVDFDAHDEERCWSWTATKCRDGYGSFYLCGSMVGAHRMAYTLEVGEIPAGLELDHTCGNRACVNPAHLDPVTHAENVRRGRVGRHNRAKAACPEGHPYDAVRTRTDGTTYRACRRCEASYTRRFRERRGRRA
;
A
#
# COMPACT_ATOMS: atom_id res chain seq x y z
N MET A 1 10.41 0.06 32.87
CA MET A 1 9.68 -0.68 31.83
C MET A 1 10.53 -0.61 30.60
N GLU A 2 11.05 -1.77 30.22
CA GLU A 2 11.73 -1.92 28.95
C GLU A 2 10.73 -1.62 27.82
N VAL A 3 11.24 -1.13 26.70
CA VAL A 3 10.41 -0.73 25.56
C VAL A 3 9.51 -1.87 25.08
N GLU A 4 10.02 -3.09 25.13
CA GLU A 4 9.35 -4.35 24.75
C GLU A 4 8.13 -4.63 25.63
N GLU A 5 8.28 -4.57 26.96
CA GLU A 5 7.19 -4.78 27.90
C GLU A 5 6.03 -3.80 27.63
N ARG A 6 6.36 -2.52 27.43
CA ARG A 6 5.38 -1.47 27.10
C ARG A 6 4.72 -1.67 25.74
N PHE A 7 5.40 -2.33 24.82
CA PHE A 7 4.86 -2.65 23.50
C PHE A 7 3.88 -3.83 23.60
N TRP A 8 4.32 -4.95 24.17
CA TRP A 8 3.53 -6.18 24.27
C TRP A 8 2.32 -6.02 25.19
N SER A 9 2.36 -5.12 26.18
CA SER A 9 1.18 -4.80 27.00
C SER A 9 0.01 -4.16 26.23
N LYS A 10 0.20 -3.80 24.95
CA LYS A 10 -0.79 -3.16 24.07
C LYS A 10 -1.25 -4.08 22.93
N VAL A 11 -0.92 -5.36 23.04
CA VAL A 11 -1.26 -6.39 22.07
C VAL A 11 -2.28 -7.32 22.70
N ASP A 12 -3.40 -7.50 22.02
CA ASP A 12 -4.37 -8.54 22.32
C ASP A 12 -4.06 -9.74 21.42
N PHE A 13 -3.55 -10.80 22.03
CA PHE A 13 -3.15 -12.03 21.33
C PHE A 13 -4.34 -12.92 20.95
N ASP A 14 -5.50 -12.71 21.58
CA ASP A 14 -6.70 -13.56 21.47
C ASP A 14 -7.81 -12.92 20.63
N ALA A 15 -7.61 -11.69 20.15
CA ALA A 15 -8.62 -10.89 19.44
C ALA A 15 -9.26 -11.55 18.21
N HIS A 16 -8.58 -12.51 17.57
CA HIS A 16 -9.08 -13.21 16.38
C HIS A 16 -8.69 -14.69 16.40
N ASP A 17 -9.55 -15.54 16.97
CA ASP A 17 -9.30 -16.97 17.14
C ASP A 17 -9.18 -17.73 15.80
N GLU A 18 -9.97 -17.35 14.79
CA GLU A 18 -9.98 -18.04 13.48
C GLU A 18 -8.71 -17.82 12.66
N GLU A 19 -8.11 -16.62 12.75
CA GLU A 19 -6.92 -16.26 11.96
C GLU A 19 -5.65 -16.19 12.81
N ARG A 20 -5.75 -16.18 14.15
CA ARG A 20 -4.64 -15.95 15.09
C ARG A 20 -3.94 -14.59 14.91
N CYS A 21 -4.71 -13.54 14.60
CA CYS A 21 -4.17 -12.18 14.54
C CYS A 21 -3.89 -11.63 15.94
N TRP A 22 -2.70 -11.06 16.14
CA TRP A 22 -2.38 -10.29 17.33
C TRP A 22 -2.80 -8.84 17.10
N SER A 23 -3.87 -8.39 17.74
CA SER A 23 -4.45 -7.08 17.46
C SER A 23 -3.81 -5.99 18.31
N TRP A 24 -3.40 -4.90 17.66
CA TRP A 24 -3.00 -3.67 18.35
C TRP A 24 -4.20 -2.99 19.00
N THR A 25 -4.14 -2.75 20.31
CA THR A 25 -5.24 -2.15 21.08
C THR A 25 -5.06 -0.67 21.35
N ALA A 26 -3.86 -0.12 21.12
CA ALA A 26 -3.58 1.30 21.33
C ALA A 26 -3.83 2.14 20.06
N THR A 27 -3.20 3.31 19.97
CA THR A 27 -3.41 4.29 18.89
C THR A 27 -3.23 3.68 17.51
N LYS A 28 -4.19 3.95 16.63
CA LYS A 28 -4.16 3.57 15.21
C LYS A 28 -4.18 4.84 14.36
N CYS A 29 -3.53 4.81 13.20
CA CYS A 29 -3.64 5.90 12.23
C CYS A 29 -5.01 5.88 11.54
N ARG A 30 -5.33 6.94 10.78
CA ARG A 30 -6.58 7.04 10.02
C ARG A 30 -6.80 5.86 9.07
N ASP A 31 -5.72 5.29 8.54
CA ASP A 31 -5.77 4.15 7.63
C ASP A 31 -5.88 2.80 8.37
N GLY A 32 -5.91 2.79 9.70
CA GLY A 32 -6.15 1.60 10.53
C GLY A 32 -4.90 0.86 11.00
N TYR A 33 -3.69 1.31 10.60
CA TYR A 33 -2.45 0.72 11.10
C TYR A 33 -2.18 1.12 12.55
N GLY A 34 -1.76 0.16 13.36
CA GLY A 34 -1.28 0.44 14.71
C GLY A 34 -0.03 1.32 14.71
N SER A 35 0.05 2.23 15.67
CA SER A 35 1.20 3.11 15.88
C SER A 35 1.66 3.11 17.33
N PHE A 36 2.97 3.13 17.54
CA PHE A 36 3.62 3.09 18.84
C PHE A 36 4.60 4.24 18.99
N TYR A 37 4.60 4.93 20.13
CA TYR A 37 5.51 6.05 20.38
C TYR A 37 6.82 5.56 20.98
N LEU A 38 7.95 5.73 20.29
CA LEU A 38 9.29 5.30 20.69
C LEU A 38 10.27 6.46 20.52
N CYS A 39 11.01 6.80 21.60
CA CYS A 39 12.11 7.78 21.58
C CYS A 39 11.79 9.09 20.85
N GLY A 40 10.63 9.70 21.13
CA GLY A 40 10.26 10.98 20.52
C GLY A 40 9.43 10.87 19.22
N SER A 41 9.32 9.67 18.64
CA SER A 41 8.74 9.47 17.30
C SER A 41 7.66 8.38 17.29
N MET A 42 6.70 8.50 16.37
CA MET A 42 5.70 7.44 16.14
C MET A 42 6.26 6.42 15.14
N VAL A 43 6.31 5.15 15.52
CA VAL A 43 6.68 4.02 14.67
C VAL A 43 5.46 3.12 14.40
N GLY A 44 5.45 2.42 13.27
CA GLY A 44 4.38 1.46 12.97
C GLY A 44 4.44 0.27 13.91
N ALA A 45 3.33 -0.08 14.56
CA ALA A 45 3.29 -1.17 15.54
C ALA A 45 3.65 -2.52 14.92
N HIS A 46 3.17 -2.80 13.70
CA HIS A 46 3.52 -4.02 12.97
C HIS A 46 5.03 -4.09 12.64
N ARG A 47 5.67 -2.96 12.34
CA ARG A 47 7.12 -2.89 12.12
C ARG A 47 7.90 -3.15 13.40
N MET A 48 7.44 -2.58 14.51
CA MET A 48 8.04 -2.82 15.82
C MET A 48 7.97 -4.30 16.20
N ALA A 49 6.79 -4.92 16.09
CA ALA A 49 6.62 -6.34 16.39
C ALA A 49 7.51 -7.23 15.51
N TYR A 50 7.59 -6.93 14.21
CA TYR A 50 8.49 -7.64 13.31
C TYR A 50 9.96 -7.48 13.72
N THR A 51 10.40 -6.27 14.06
CA THR A 51 11.77 -6.03 14.53
C THR A 51 12.11 -6.74 15.83
N LEU A 52 11.16 -6.83 16.77
CA LEU A 52 11.38 -7.52 18.04
C LEU A 52 11.46 -9.03 17.89
N GLU A 53 10.59 -9.64 17.08
CA GLU A 53 10.47 -11.11 16.98
C GLU A 53 11.33 -11.73 15.87
N VAL A 54 11.50 -11.01 14.75
CA VAL A 54 12.17 -11.53 13.55
C VAL A 54 13.49 -10.81 13.29
N GLY A 55 13.54 -9.50 13.55
CA GLY A 55 14.72 -8.67 13.36
C GLY A 55 14.53 -7.57 12.30
N GLU A 56 15.65 -7.03 11.81
CA GLU A 56 15.61 -5.88 10.91
C GLU A 56 14.83 -6.17 9.61
N ILE A 57 13.96 -5.24 9.24
CA ILE A 57 13.25 -5.30 7.96
C ILE A 57 14.27 -5.00 6.85
N PRO A 58 14.49 -5.91 5.88
CA PRO A 58 15.50 -5.69 4.86
C PRO A 58 15.29 -4.38 4.09
N ALA A 59 16.39 -3.70 3.77
CA ALA A 59 16.36 -2.42 3.07
C ALA A 59 15.60 -2.51 1.73
N GLY A 60 14.71 -1.54 1.48
CA GLY A 60 13.89 -1.50 0.27
C GLY A 60 12.64 -2.38 0.31
N LEU A 61 12.39 -3.09 1.41
CA LEU A 61 11.16 -3.87 1.61
C LEU A 61 10.15 -3.16 2.53
N GLU A 62 8.89 -3.47 2.29
CA GLU A 62 7.73 -3.05 3.06
C GLU A 62 7.05 -4.30 3.64
N LEU A 63 6.39 -4.18 4.80
CA LEU A 63 5.63 -5.29 5.37
C LEU A 63 4.20 -5.25 4.85
N ASP A 64 3.76 -6.31 4.18
CA ASP A 64 2.39 -6.54 3.73
C ASP A 64 1.65 -7.45 4.70
N HIS A 65 0.40 -7.11 5.03
CA HIS A 65 -0.46 -7.89 5.91
C HIS A 65 -1.17 -8.98 5.12
N THR A 66 -0.71 -10.22 5.25
CA THR A 66 -1.32 -11.37 4.55
C THR A 66 -2.75 -11.68 5.04
N CYS A 67 -3.04 -11.39 6.30
CA CYS A 67 -4.37 -11.47 6.91
C CYS A 67 -5.32 -10.32 6.52
N GLY A 68 -4.83 -9.26 5.85
CA GLY A 68 -5.64 -8.09 5.51
C GLY A 68 -6.08 -7.20 6.69
N ASN A 69 -5.81 -7.61 7.93
CA ASN A 69 -6.06 -6.82 9.14
C ASN A 69 -4.88 -5.86 9.41
N ARG A 70 -5.08 -4.57 9.15
CA ARG A 70 -4.05 -3.52 9.33
C ARG A 70 -3.63 -3.29 10.79
N ALA A 71 -4.47 -3.68 11.75
CA ALA A 71 -4.15 -3.59 13.17
C ALA A 71 -3.39 -4.82 13.68
N CYS A 72 -3.23 -5.87 12.85
CA CYS A 72 -2.47 -7.04 13.22
C CYS A 72 -0.98 -6.72 13.34
N VAL A 73 -0.34 -7.23 14.40
CA VAL A 73 1.10 -7.12 14.65
C VAL A 73 1.78 -8.49 14.73
N ASN A 74 1.07 -9.59 14.46
CA ASN A 74 1.64 -10.92 14.43
C ASN A 74 2.67 -11.03 13.29
N PRO A 75 3.97 -11.26 13.57
CA PRO A 75 4.99 -11.36 12.53
C PRO A 75 4.72 -12.46 11.51
N ALA A 76 4.03 -13.54 11.89
CA ALA A 76 3.65 -14.61 10.97
C ALA A 76 2.67 -14.14 9.87
N HIS A 77 2.00 -13.00 10.07
CA HIS A 77 1.11 -12.38 9.10
C HIS A 77 1.74 -11.20 8.35
N LEU A 78 3.04 -10.98 8.50
CA LEU A 78 3.78 -9.90 7.88
C LEU A 78 4.78 -10.47 6.87
N ASP A 79 4.58 -10.13 5.60
CA ASP A 79 5.45 -10.56 4.50
C ASP A 79 6.30 -9.37 4.03
N PRO A 80 7.63 -9.42 4.13
CA PRO A 80 8.52 -8.42 3.54
C PRO A 80 8.47 -8.49 2.01
N VAL A 81 7.88 -7.48 1.39
CA VAL A 81 7.69 -7.41 -0.05
C VAL A 81 8.26 -6.11 -0.62
N THR A 82 8.53 -6.10 -1.92
CA THR A 82 8.89 -4.84 -2.60
C THR A 82 7.69 -3.90 -2.63
N HIS A 83 7.94 -2.59 -2.73
CA HIS A 83 6.88 -1.59 -2.89
C HIS A 83 5.94 -1.91 -4.08
N ALA A 84 6.50 -2.36 -5.19
CA ALA A 84 5.73 -2.73 -6.38
C ALA A 84 4.77 -3.89 -6.08
N GLU A 85 5.23 -4.88 -5.31
CA GLU A 85 4.42 -6.02 -4.89
C GLU A 85 3.35 -5.62 -3.86
N ASN A 86 3.69 -4.79 -2.88
CA ASN A 86 2.72 -4.27 -1.91
C ASN A 86 1.59 -3.49 -2.61
N VAL A 87 1.94 -2.59 -3.53
CA VAL A 87 0.95 -1.87 -4.35
C VAL A 87 0.13 -2.83 -5.21
N ARG A 88 0.78 -3.86 -5.78
CA ARG A 88 0.09 -4.88 -6.58
C ARG A 88 -0.93 -5.62 -5.73
N ARG A 89 -0.58 -6.12 -4.56
CA ARG A 89 -1.49 -6.85 -3.66
C ARG A 89 -2.55 -5.95 -3.06
N GLY A 90 -2.19 -4.71 -2.73
CA GLY A 90 -3.02 -3.76 -2.02
C GLY A 90 -4.33 -3.37 -2.72
N ARG A 91 -5.24 -2.80 -1.92
CA ARG A 91 -6.60 -2.38 -2.34
C ARG A 91 -6.58 -1.44 -3.54
N VAL A 92 -5.65 -0.48 -3.57
CA VAL A 92 -5.56 0.52 -4.64
C VAL A 92 -5.15 -0.14 -5.96
N GLY A 93 -4.15 -1.04 -5.94
CA GLY A 93 -3.75 -1.80 -7.11
C GLY A 93 -4.88 -2.67 -7.66
N ARG A 94 -5.60 -3.38 -6.78
CA ARG A 94 -6.78 -4.17 -7.15
C ARG A 94 -7.86 -3.31 -7.80
N HIS A 95 -8.23 -2.20 -7.16
CA HIS A 95 -9.25 -1.28 -7.67
C HIS A 95 -8.85 -0.70 -9.03
N ASN A 96 -7.59 -0.29 -9.19
CA ASN A 96 -7.12 0.22 -10.47
C ASN A 96 -7.16 -0.85 -11.56
N ARG A 97 -6.73 -2.10 -11.30
CA ARG A 97 -6.81 -3.19 -12.28
C ARG A 97 -8.25 -3.51 -12.68
N ALA A 98 -9.19 -3.48 -11.73
CA ALA A 98 -10.61 -3.70 -11.99
C ALA A 98 -11.27 -2.64 -12.89
N LYS A 99 -10.68 -1.44 -13.02
CA LYS A 99 -11.18 -0.41 -13.95
C LYS A 99 -11.02 -0.88 -15.40
N ALA A 100 -12.14 -1.17 -16.05
CA ALA A 100 -12.20 -1.49 -17.47
C ALA A 100 -12.28 -0.23 -18.37
N ALA A 101 -12.77 0.88 -17.82
CA ALA A 101 -13.01 2.11 -18.54
C ALA A 101 -12.31 3.32 -17.92
N CYS A 102 -12.00 4.31 -18.76
CA CYS A 102 -11.52 5.62 -18.33
C CYS A 102 -12.65 6.44 -17.67
N PRO A 103 -12.36 7.60 -17.05
CA PRO A 103 -13.38 8.42 -16.39
C PRO A 103 -14.56 8.84 -17.30
N GLU A 104 -14.32 8.93 -18.61
CA GLU A 104 -15.33 9.22 -19.65
C GLU A 104 -16.11 7.97 -20.13
N GLY A 105 -15.89 6.80 -19.53
CA GLY A 105 -16.58 5.55 -19.88
C GLY A 105 -16.03 4.78 -21.08
N HIS A 106 -14.96 5.26 -21.73
CA HIS A 106 -14.33 4.53 -22.84
C HIS A 106 -13.45 3.38 -22.36
N PRO A 107 -13.34 2.27 -23.12
CA PRO A 107 -12.48 1.15 -22.75
C PRO A 107 -10.99 1.54 -22.72
N TYR A 108 -10.25 0.96 -21.78
CA TYR A 108 -8.79 0.94 -21.83
C TYR A 108 -8.30 -0.10 -22.85
N ASP A 109 -8.19 0.30 -24.10
CA ASP A 109 -7.99 -0.56 -25.28
C ASP A 109 -6.55 -0.59 -25.81
N ALA A 110 -5.62 0.05 -25.10
CA ALA A 110 -4.20 0.05 -25.43
C ALA A 110 -3.31 -0.11 -24.19
N VAL A 111 -2.13 -0.68 -24.39
CA VAL A 111 -1.01 -0.61 -23.46
C VAL A 111 0.07 0.26 -24.08
N ARG A 112 0.61 1.18 -23.29
CA ARG A 112 1.65 2.13 -23.67
C ARG A 112 2.83 1.96 -22.72
N THR A 113 4.01 2.32 -23.18
CA THR A 113 5.24 2.27 -22.37
C THR A 113 5.81 3.68 -22.28
N ARG A 114 6.16 4.10 -21.07
CA ARG A 114 6.86 5.36 -20.81
C ARG A 114 8.35 5.22 -21.17
N THR A 115 9.06 6.35 -21.20
CA THR A 115 10.51 6.38 -21.45
C THR A 115 11.32 5.63 -20.39
N ASP A 116 10.80 5.50 -19.17
CA ASP A 116 11.39 4.75 -18.07
C ASP A 116 11.09 3.24 -18.12
N GLY A 117 10.42 2.75 -19.18
CA GLY A 117 10.01 1.35 -19.34
C GLY A 117 8.70 0.99 -18.64
N THR A 118 8.09 1.90 -17.87
CA THR A 118 6.83 1.64 -17.17
C THR A 118 5.67 1.53 -18.15
N THR A 119 4.92 0.43 -18.09
CA THR A 119 3.72 0.25 -18.90
C THR A 119 2.47 0.79 -18.21
N TYR A 120 1.55 1.38 -18.98
CA TYR A 120 0.25 1.83 -18.51
C TYR A 120 -0.85 1.53 -19.52
N ARG A 121 -2.09 1.40 -19.04
CA ARG A 121 -3.27 1.24 -19.89
C ARG A 121 -3.77 2.61 -20.36
N ALA A 122 -4.04 2.73 -21.66
CA ALA A 122 -4.47 3.96 -22.31
C ALA A 122 -5.83 3.77 -22.98
N CYS A 123 -6.60 4.86 -23.02
CA CYS A 123 -7.84 4.96 -23.79
C CYS A 123 -7.53 5.70 -25.08
N ARG A 124 -7.56 5.00 -26.22
CA ARG A 124 -7.20 5.58 -27.52
C ARG A 124 -8.11 6.76 -27.91
N ARG A 125 -9.39 6.71 -27.54
CA ARG A 125 -10.36 7.78 -27.83
C ARG A 125 -10.03 9.08 -27.09
N CYS A 126 -9.68 9.00 -25.82
CA CYS A 126 -9.24 10.14 -25.03
C CYS A 126 -7.89 10.68 -25.54
N GLU A 127 -6.94 9.80 -25.90
CA GLU A 127 -5.65 10.20 -26.48
C GLU A 127 -5.82 10.94 -27.82
N ALA A 128 -6.68 10.44 -28.71
CA ALA A 128 -6.98 11.10 -29.99
C ALA A 128 -7.58 12.50 -29.77
N SER A 129 -8.49 12.61 -28.80
CA SER A 129 -9.14 13.88 -28.45
C SER A 129 -8.14 14.88 -27.88
N TYR A 130 -7.24 14.44 -27.00
CA TYR A 130 -6.15 15.25 -26.45
C TYR A 130 -5.19 15.71 -27.55
N THR A 131 -4.75 14.78 -28.42
CA THR A 131 -3.80 15.05 -29.51
C THR A 131 -4.35 16.09 -30.48
N ARG A 132 -5.64 15.98 -30.85
CA ARG A 132 -6.32 16.96 -31.69
C ARG A 132 -6.28 18.36 -31.06
N ARG A 133 -6.70 18.49 -29.79
CA ARG A 133 -6.69 19.76 -29.04
C ARG A 133 -5.29 20.35 -28.93
N PHE A 134 -4.27 19.52 -28.75
CA PHE A 134 -2.87 19.96 -28.67
C PHE A 134 -2.39 20.55 -30.00
N ARG A 135 -2.68 19.88 -31.13
CA ARG A 135 -2.33 20.37 -32.48
C ARG A 135 -3.03 21.70 -32.80
N GLU A 136 -4.32 21.81 -32.50
CA GLU A 136 -5.09 23.05 -32.66
C GLU A 136 -4.48 24.22 -31.86
N ARG A 137 -4.01 23.97 -30.63
CA ARG A 137 -3.33 25.00 -29.81
C ARG A 137 -1.97 25.41 -30.36
N ARG A 138 -1.18 24.47 -30.89
CA ARG A 138 0.13 24.78 -31.49
C ARG A 138 0.00 25.54 -32.81
N GLY A 139 -0.98 25.18 -33.64
CA GLY A 139 -1.25 25.87 -34.90
C GLY A 139 -1.74 27.31 -34.75
N ARG A 140 -2.35 27.67 -33.61
CA ARG A 140 -2.75 29.05 -33.28
C ARG A 140 -1.60 29.94 -32.74
N ARG A 141 -0.42 29.36 -32.51
CA ARG A 141 0.77 30.06 -31.99
C ARG A 141 1.85 30.30 -33.05
N ALA A 142 1.61 29.84 -34.28
CA ALA A 142 2.43 30.09 -35.46
C ALA A 142 1.70 31.11 -36.34
#